data_AF-X1QBP4-F1
#
_entry.id   AF-X1QBP4-F1
#
_cell.length_a   1.000
_cell.length_b   1.000
_cell.length_c   1.000
_cell.angle_alpha   90.00
_cell.angle_beta   90.00
_cell.angle_gamma   90.00
#
_symmetry.space_group_name_H-M   'P 1'
#
loop_
_entity.id
_entity.type
_entity.pdbx_description
1 polymer ?
#
loop_
_entity_poly.entity_id
_entity_poly.type
_entity_poly.pdbx_seq_one_letter_code
_entity_poly.pdbx_strand_id
1 'polypeptide(L)'
;LGGYTMAVVNKMAKKYDVIIVGGGPAGIFAALELSRAADLSILLIEKGEDIDKRTNLVCGLGGAGAFSDGKLTLSSQVGGRLRDYLGESNTETLIKYVDDTYLKFGAPNKLYGVGDGVDELR
;
A
#
# COMPACT_ATOMS: atom_id res chain seq x y z
N LEU A 1 -51.20 -5.10 -33.02
CA LEU A 1 -51.04 -4.42 -31.72
C LEU A 1 -50.03 -5.20 -30.90
N GLY A 2 -48.73 -4.92 -31.05
CA GLY A 2 -47.66 -5.60 -30.32
C GLY A 2 -46.89 -4.57 -29.51
N GLY A 3 -47.22 -4.46 -28.22
CA GLY A 3 -46.54 -3.55 -27.28
C GLY A 3 -45.27 -4.20 -26.77
N TYR A 4 -44.13 -3.56 -26.99
CA TYR A 4 -42.89 -3.91 -26.30
C TYR A 4 -42.91 -3.23 -24.93
N THR A 5 -42.86 -4.02 -23.86
CA THR A 5 -42.64 -3.51 -22.50
C THR A 5 -41.14 -3.22 -22.32
N MET A 6 -40.78 -1.95 -22.20
CA MET A 6 -39.43 -1.56 -21.78
C MET A 6 -39.24 -1.85 -20.30
N ALA A 7 -38.43 -2.87 -19.97
CA ALA A 7 -37.96 -3.08 -18.62
C ALA A 7 -36.90 -2.01 -18.30
N VAL A 8 -37.26 -1.02 -17.49
CA VAL A 8 -36.31 -0.04 -16.95
C VAL A 8 -35.48 -0.76 -15.87
N VAL A 9 -34.28 -1.21 -16.24
CA VAL A 9 -33.32 -1.76 -15.29
C VAL A 9 -32.63 -0.58 -14.59
N ASN A 10 -33.16 -0.19 -13.42
CA ASN A 10 -32.57 0.88 -12.63
C ASN A 10 -31.33 0.34 -11.89
N LYS A 11 -30.15 0.57 -12.44
CA LYS A 11 -28.88 0.13 -11.82
C LYS A 11 -28.53 1.08 -10.68
N MET A 12 -28.86 0.72 -9.44
CA MET A 12 -28.47 1.53 -8.28
C MET A 12 -26.94 1.65 -8.22
N ALA A 13 -26.44 2.89 -8.20
CA ALA A 13 -25.03 3.16 -8.02
C ALA A 13 -24.60 2.76 -6.59
N LYS A 14 -23.57 1.93 -6.47
CA LYS A 14 -22.95 1.66 -5.16
C LYS A 14 -22.35 2.96 -4.61
N LYS A 15 -22.63 3.26 -3.35
CA LYS A 15 -22.01 4.38 -2.62
C LYS A 15 -20.81 3.87 -1.82
N TYR A 16 -19.75 4.65 -1.84
CA TYR A 16 -18.53 4.43 -1.09
C TYR A 16 -18.17 5.74 -0.38
N ASP A 17 -17.68 5.64 0.84
CA ASP A 17 -17.25 6.80 1.65
C ASP A 17 -15.85 7.25 1.23
N VAL A 18 -15.01 6.28 0.83
CA VAL A 18 -13.64 6.52 0.37
C VAL A 18 -13.36 5.71 -0.89
N ILE A 19 -12.73 6.35 -1.87
CA ILE A 19 -12.21 5.69 -3.07
C ILE A 19 -10.68 5.86 -3.09
N ILE A 20 -9.97 4.75 -3.15
CA ILE A 20 -8.51 4.67 -3.25
C ILE A 20 -8.17 4.25 -4.68
N VAL A 21 -7.35 5.06 -5.36
CA VAL A 21 -6.89 4.79 -6.72
C VAL A 21 -5.42 4.39 -6.68
N GLY A 22 -5.15 3.15 -7.07
CA GLY A 22 -3.83 2.52 -7.03
C GLY A 22 -3.71 1.48 -5.93
N GLY A 23 -3.49 0.23 -6.32
CA GLY A 23 -3.31 -0.92 -5.43
C GLY A 23 -1.85 -1.19 -5.06
N GLY A 24 -1.00 -0.16 -5.06
CA GLY A 24 0.39 -0.26 -4.58
C GLY A 24 0.49 -0.26 -3.04
N PRO A 25 1.70 -0.26 -2.47
CA PRO A 25 1.90 -0.28 -1.03
C PRO A 25 1.15 0.86 -0.32
N ALA A 26 1.25 2.09 -0.83
CA ALA A 26 0.54 3.24 -0.25
C ALA A 26 -0.98 3.05 -0.21
N GLY A 27 -1.58 2.57 -1.31
CA GLY A 27 -3.03 2.36 -1.39
C GLY A 27 -3.53 1.21 -0.53
N ILE A 28 -2.78 0.09 -0.49
CA ILE A 28 -3.12 -1.06 0.35
C ILE A 28 -3.01 -0.70 1.83
N PHE A 29 -1.95 0.00 2.25
CA PHE A 29 -1.81 0.46 3.63
C PHE A 29 -2.87 1.51 3.99
N ALA A 30 -3.21 2.44 3.10
CA ALA A 30 -4.29 3.38 3.33
C ALA A 30 -5.64 2.66 3.54
N ALA A 31 -5.95 1.66 2.71
CA ALA A 31 -7.15 0.84 2.85
C ALA A 31 -7.16 0.08 4.18
N LEU A 32 -6.02 -0.52 4.55
CA LEU A 32 -5.85 -1.24 5.80
C LEU A 32 -6.11 -0.34 7.01
N GLU A 33 -5.50 0.84 7.05
CA GLU A 33 -5.63 1.77 8.17
C GLU A 33 -7.05 2.31 8.28
N LEU A 34 -7.66 2.70 7.16
CA LEU A 34 -9.06 3.16 7.15
C LEU A 34 -10.03 2.05 7.60
N SER A 35 -9.80 0.80 7.17
CA SER A 35 -10.64 -0.34 7.58
C SER A 35 -10.58 -0.66 9.07
N ARG A 36 -9.50 -0.25 9.75
CA ARG A 36 -9.32 -0.42 11.20
C ARG A 36 -9.86 0.77 11.99
N ALA A 37 -9.76 1.97 11.43
CA ALA A 37 -10.08 3.21 12.12
C ALA A 37 -11.59 3.50 12.15
N ALA A 38 -12.34 3.08 11.13
CA ALA A 38 -13.75 3.39 11.02
C ALA A 38 -14.51 2.33 10.20
N ASP A 39 -15.82 2.25 10.44
CA ASP A 39 -16.75 1.46 9.64
C ASP A 39 -17.10 2.23 8.36
N LEU A 40 -16.22 2.15 7.36
CA LEU A 40 -16.33 2.85 6.08
C LEU A 40 -16.48 1.87 4.91
N SER A 41 -17.33 2.22 3.95
CA SER A 41 -17.41 1.55 2.66
C SER A 41 -16.26 2.06 1.77
N ILE A 42 -15.19 1.28 1.65
CA ILE A 42 -13.97 1.65 0.91
C ILE A 42 -13.93 0.92 -0.42
N LEU A 43 -13.70 1.65 -1.51
CA LEU A 43 -13.41 1.09 -2.83
C LEU A 43 -11.94 1.31 -3.18
N LEU A 44 -11.16 0.24 -3.30
CA LEU A 44 -9.81 0.27 -3.88
C LEU A 44 -9.88 -0.15 -5.34
N ILE A 45 -9.34 0.67 -6.24
CA ILE A 45 -9.29 0.41 -7.67
C ILE A 45 -7.84 0.35 -8.12
N GLU A 46 -7.48 -0.71 -8.84
CA GLU A 46 -6.19 -0.86 -9.51
C GLU A 46 -6.42 -1.03 -11.01
N LYS A 47 -5.61 -0.35 -11.83
CA LYS A 47 -5.73 -0.40 -13.29
C LYS A 47 -5.18 -1.71 -13.85
N GLY A 48 -4.09 -2.21 -13.27
CA GLY A 48 -3.42 -3.41 -13.73
C GLY A 48 -4.09 -4.70 -13.28
N GLU A 49 -3.37 -5.79 -13.49
CA GLU A 49 -3.85 -7.15 -13.23
C GLU A 49 -3.75 -7.50 -11.74
N ASP A 50 -4.53 -8.51 -11.34
CA ASP A 50 -4.43 -9.16 -10.05
C ASP A 50 -3.08 -9.90 -9.92
N ILE A 51 -2.64 -10.15 -8.68
CA ILE A 51 -1.29 -10.63 -8.37
C ILE A 51 -0.92 -11.90 -9.13
N ASP A 52 -1.85 -12.85 -9.25
CA ASP A 52 -1.62 -14.15 -9.89
C ASP A 52 -1.44 -14.07 -11.41
N LYS A 53 -1.97 -13.00 -12.03
CA LYS A 53 -1.98 -12.82 -13.49
C LYS A 53 -1.06 -11.71 -13.95
N ARG A 54 -0.39 -11.05 -13.01
CA ARG A 54 0.32 -9.82 -13.28
C ARG A 54 1.55 -10.06 -14.14
N THR A 55 1.66 -9.28 -15.22
CA THR A 55 2.83 -9.30 -16.11
C THR A 55 3.57 -7.96 -16.17
N ASN A 56 2.96 -6.87 -15.67
CA ASN A 56 3.51 -5.53 -15.74
C ASN A 56 4.30 -5.14 -14.49
N LEU A 57 5.54 -4.67 -14.68
CA LEU A 57 6.47 -4.32 -13.60
C LEU A 57 5.93 -3.24 -12.63
N VAL A 58 5.21 -2.24 -13.14
CA VAL A 58 4.83 -1.03 -12.36
C VAL A 58 3.34 -0.89 -12.09
N CYS A 59 2.48 -1.54 -12.89
CA CYS A 59 1.02 -1.52 -12.74
C CYS A 59 0.47 -2.90 -12.37
N GLY A 60 -0.58 -2.93 -11.54
CA GLY A 60 -1.20 -4.14 -10.99
C GLY A 60 -1.16 -4.18 -9.47
N LEU A 61 -1.84 -5.17 -8.89
CA LEU A 61 -1.93 -5.31 -7.45
C LEU A 61 -0.52 -5.42 -6.82
N GLY A 62 -0.29 -4.66 -5.75
CA GLY A 62 1.01 -4.49 -5.10
C GLY A 62 1.96 -3.48 -5.77
N GLY A 63 1.61 -2.91 -6.92
CA GLY A 63 2.38 -1.87 -7.62
C GLY A 63 3.84 -2.28 -7.90
N ALA A 64 4.75 -1.33 -8.07
CA ALA A 64 6.17 -1.65 -8.34
C ALA A 64 6.83 -2.54 -7.27
N GLY A 65 6.32 -2.52 -6.04
CA GLY A 65 6.86 -3.32 -4.93
C GLY A 65 6.65 -4.82 -5.08
N ALA A 66 5.63 -5.29 -5.80
CA ALA A 66 5.37 -6.73 -5.91
C ALA A 66 6.42 -7.50 -6.74
N PHE A 67 7.12 -6.81 -7.64
CA PHE A 67 8.22 -7.36 -8.45
C PHE A 67 9.60 -6.88 -7.97
N SER A 68 9.67 -6.26 -6.79
CA SER A 68 10.95 -5.96 -6.15
C SER A 68 11.45 -7.18 -5.37
N ASP A 69 12.66 -7.07 -4.85
CA ASP A 69 13.22 -8.01 -3.89
C ASP A 69 12.63 -7.85 -2.46
N GLY A 70 11.65 -6.96 -2.29
CA GLY A 70 10.96 -6.74 -1.02
C GLY A 70 11.82 -6.08 0.06
N LYS A 71 12.97 -5.48 -0.28
CA LYS A 71 13.82 -4.82 0.72
C LYS A 71 13.16 -3.57 1.29
N LEU A 72 13.12 -3.49 2.61
CA LEU A 72 12.73 -2.30 3.35
C LEU A 72 13.97 -1.60 3.91
N THR A 73 14.14 -0.33 3.58
CA THR A 73 15.23 0.48 4.15
C THR A 73 14.75 1.11 5.45
N LEU A 74 15.24 0.60 6.58
CA LEU A 74 14.89 1.08 7.92
C LEU A 74 15.81 2.24 8.36
N SER A 75 15.90 3.28 7.54
CA SER A 75 16.72 4.48 7.82
C SER A 75 16.00 5.74 7.41
N SER A 76 15.98 6.74 8.30
CA SER A 76 15.43 8.08 8.06
C SER A 76 16.24 8.90 7.03
N GLN A 77 17.42 8.41 6.66
CA GLN A 77 18.32 9.06 5.70
C GLN A 77 17.95 8.74 4.24
N VAL A 78 17.10 7.73 4.01
CA VAL A 78 16.69 7.27 2.67
C VAL A 78 15.18 7.44 2.52
N GLY A 79 14.71 7.73 1.29
CA GLY A 79 13.27 7.83 1.01
C GLY A 79 12.70 9.24 0.98
N GLY A 80 13.55 10.26 0.81
CA GLY A 80 13.13 11.64 0.55
C GLY A 80 13.35 12.57 1.73
N ARG A 81 12.38 13.47 1.97
CA ARG A 81 12.53 14.61 2.90
C ARG A 81 11.65 14.52 4.15
N LEU A 82 11.10 13.34 4.47
CA LEU A 82 10.17 13.18 5.59
C LEU A 82 10.77 13.63 6.93
N ARG A 83 12.06 13.35 7.12
CA ARG A 83 12.86 13.81 8.27
C ARG A 83 12.90 15.33 8.39
N ASP A 84 12.97 16.06 7.28
CA ASP A 84 12.99 17.53 7.29
C ASP A 84 11.66 18.12 7.78
N TYR A 85 10.54 17.40 7.56
CA TYR A 85 9.20 17.86 7.94
C TYR A 85 8.80 17.46 9.36
N LEU A 86 9.15 16.26 9.79
CA LEU A 86 8.70 15.69 11.07
C LEU A 86 9.78 15.65 12.14
N GLY A 87 11.04 15.83 11.76
CA GLY A 87 12.19 15.57 12.62
C GLY A 87 12.57 14.08 12.65
N GLU A 88 13.75 13.81 13.20
CA GLU A 88 14.36 12.48 13.26
C GLU A 88 13.53 11.48 14.06
N SER A 89 13.24 11.79 15.34
CA SER A 89 12.49 10.91 16.24
C SER A 89 11.10 10.50 15.70
N ASN A 90 10.34 11.45 15.15
CA ASN A 90 9.03 11.13 14.58
C ASN A 90 9.15 10.28 13.31
N THR A 91 10.17 10.53 12.50
CA THR A 91 10.42 9.73 11.28
C THR A 91 10.80 8.31 11.64
N GLU A 92 11.69 8.11 12.61
CA GLU A 92 12.06 6.78 13.11
C GLU A 92 10.87 6.04 13.71
N THR A 93 10.01 6.74 14.44
CA THR A 93 8.76 6.17 14.98
C THR A 93 7.85 5.66 13.87
N LEU A 94 7.70 6.43 12.78
CA LEU A 94 6.91 6.00 11.62
C LEU A 94 7.55 4.83 10.87
N ILE A 95 8.88 4.83 10.70
CA ILE A 95 9.61 3.71 10.09
C ILE A 95 9.37 2.43 10.90
N LYS A 96 9.50 2.51 12.22
CA LYS A 96 9.25 1.38 13.12
C LYS A 96 7.80 0.89 13.02
N TYR A 97 6.83 1.80 12.95
CA TYR A 97 5.42 1.43 12.77
C TYR A 97 5.17 0.64 11.49
N VAL A 98 5.78 1.08 10.39
CA VAL A 98 5.70 0.37 9.10
C VAL A 98 6.36 -1.01 9.21
N ASP A 99 7.56 -1.11 9.77
CA ASP A 99 8.29 -2.37 9.97
C ASP A 99 7.48 -3.37 10.81
N ASP A 100 6.98 -2.94 11.98
CA ASP A 100 6.13 -3.75 12.86
C ASP A 100 4.89 -4.28 12.12
N THR A 101 4.32 -3.49 11.21
CA THR A 101 3.19 -3.91 10.39
C THR A 101 3.59 -5.00 9.39
N TYR A 102 4.73 -4.88 8.71
CA TYR A 102 5.23 -5.93 7.82
C TYR A 102 5.53 -7.23 8.58
N LEU A 103 6.16 -7.14 9.76
CA LEU A 103 6.42 -8.29 10.62
C LEU A 103 5.12 -8.99 11.03
N LYS A 104 4.07 -8.22 11.37
CA LYS A 104 2.74 -8.76 11.69
C LYS A 104 2.12 -9.56 10.54
N PHE A 105 2.41 -9.21 9.29
CA PHE A 105 1.95 -9.93 8.11
C PHE A 105 2.92 -11.02 7.62
N GLY A 106 3.94 -11.35 8.41
CA GLY A 106 4.83 -12.49 8.17
C GLY A 106 6.16 -12.16 7.49
N ALA A 107 6.57 -10.88 7.44
CA ALA A 107 7.91 -10.53 7.00
C ALA A 107 8.98 -11.16 7.92
N PRO A 108 10.16 -11.54 7.39
CA PRO A 108 11.25 -12.07 8.22
C PRO A 108 11.74 -11.02 9.23
N ASN A 109 12.06 -11.46 10.44
CA ASN A 109 12.65 -10.61 11.49
C ASN A 109 14.17 -10.38 11.34
N LYS A 110 14.76 -10.82 10.24
CA LYS A 110 16.20 -10.76 10.00
C LYS A 110 16.57 -9.44 9.35
N LEU A 111 17.35 -8.64 10.05
CA LEU A 111 17.93 -7.41 9.54
C LEU A 111 19.25 -7.69 8.81
N TYR A 112 19.49 -6.96 7.71
CA TYR A 112 20.71 -7.01 6.93
C TYR A 112 21.33 -5.60 6.87
N GLY A 113 22.65 -5.52 6.67
CA GLY A 113 23.35 -4.23 6.60
C GLY A 113 23.54 -3.56 7.96
N VAL A 114 23.76 -4.35 9.01
CA VAL A 114 24.11 -3.91 10.36
C VAL A 114 25.42 -4.55 10.81
N GLY A 115 26.19 -3.86 11.66
CA GLY A 115 27.46 -4.32 12.23
C GLY A 115 28.66 -3.43 11.87
N ASP A 116 29.77 -3.63 12.59
CA ASP A 116 30.95 -2.74 12.56
C ASP A 116 31.49 -2.46 11.15
N GLY A 117 31.52 -3.48 10.27
CA GLY A 117 31.99 -3.32 8.89
C GLY A 117 31.06 -2.53 7.96
N VAL A 118 29.84 -2.20 8.38
CA VAL A 118 28.91 -1.34 7.64
C VAL A 118 29.00 0.11 8.11
N ASP A 119 29.31 0.33 9.39
CA ASP A 119 29.49 1.68 9.93
C ASP A 119 30.77 2.34 9.41
N GLU A 120 31.76 1.56 8.97
CA GLU A 120 32.95 2.05 8.24
C GLU A 120 32.64 2.58 6.82
N LEU A 121 31.47 2.26 6.25
CA LEU A 121 31.03 2.69 4.91
C LEU A 121 30.07 3.89 4.93
N ARG A 122 29.67 4.36 6.12
CA ARG A 122 28.73 5.46 6.33
C ARG A 122 29.35 6.85 6.23
#